data_AF-A0A259R905-F1
#
_entry.id   AF-A0A259R905-F1
#
_cell.length_a   1.000
_cell.length_b   1.000
_cell.length_c   1.000
_cell.angle_alpha   90.00
_cell.angle_beta   90.00
_cell.angle_gamma   90.00
#
_symmetry.space_group_name_H-M   'P 1'
#
loop_
_entity.id
_entity.type
_entity.pdbx_description
1 polymer ?
#
loop_
_entity_poly.entity_id
_entity_poly.type
_entity_poly.pdbx_seq_one_letter_code
_entity_poly.pdbx_strand_id
1 'polypeptide(L)'
;MNNPHDLLARSPAIPNFSHQDNPPWPEAEWPALREGARVGATPPPGRPKAGCAPLGGSDREAGAWGPSTPPHESAHLHVSGQATYTDDAPELHGTLHAALGLSSLAHGKLLGIDLARLRAQPGVVAVFTAADIPATNDCGPVVHDDPILADGTLRFVGQPVFLVVATTQTLARRAAALAREVIQADALPAVLTAREAHAQGQYVLPPMHLTRETAPGEL
;
A
#
# COMPACT_ATOMS: atom_id res chain seq x y z
N MET A 1 6.17 47.07 -25.15
CA MET A 1 7.31 46.52 -24.39
C MET A 1 6.76 46.16 -23.01
N ASN A 2 6.35 44.90 -22.83
CA ASN A 2 5.68 44.46 -21.61
C ASN A 2 6.68 43.79 -20.67
N ASN A 3 6.66 44.23 -19.42
CA ASN A 3 7.54 43.81 -18.34
C ASN A 3 7.26 42.33 -17.96
N PRO A 4 8.26 41.44 -17.90
CA PRO A 4 8.06 40.01 -17.63
C PRO A 4 7.61 39.68 -16.19
N HIS A 5 7.40 40.68 -15.32
CA HIS A 5 7.00 40.49 -13.93
C HIS A 5 5.48 40.52 -13.67
N ASP A 6 4.64 40.80 -14.66
CA ASP A 6 3.19 41.01 -14.47
C ASP A 6 2.30 39.76 -14.66
N LEU A 7 2.88 38.58 -14.89
CA LEU A 7 2.14 37.33 -15.13
C LEU A 7 1.97 36.43 -13.89
N LEU A 8 2.47 36.82 -12.72
CA LEU A 8 2.48 35.99 -11.50
C LEU A 8 1.35 36.30 -10.49
N ALA A 9 0.41 37.19 -10.80
CA ALA A 9 -0.62 37.63 -9.85
C ALA A 9 -2.03 37.04 -10.06
N ARG A 10 -2.20 35.95 -10.84
CA ARG A 10 -3.52 35.36 -11.11
C ARG A 10 -3.55 33.83 -11.06
N SER A 11 -2.96 33.22 -10.03
CA SER A 11 -3.34 31.84 -9.66
C SER A 11 -4.59 31.89 -8.78
N PRO A 12 -5.69 31.19 -9.11
CA PRO A 12 -6.79 31.03 -8.18
C PRO A 12 -6.31 30.20 -6.98
N ALA A 13 -6.59 30.69 -5.78
CA ALA A 13 -6.31 29.97 -4.54
C ALA A 13 -7.05 28.62 -4.53
N ILE A 14 -6.35 27.56 -4.11
CA ILE A 14 -6.95 26.25 -3.84
C ILE A 14 -7.88 26.44 -2.62
N PRO A 15 -9.16 26.02 -2.68
CA PRO A 15 -10.07 26.20 -1.56
C PRO A 15 -9.63 25.35 -0.35
N ASN A 16 -9.73 25.94 0.83
CA ASN A 16 -9.45 25.32 2.13
C ASN A 16 -10.58 24.34 2.46
N PHE A 17 -10.30 23.03 2.49
CA PHE A 17 -11.29 22.01 2.86
C PHE A 17 -11.35 21.89 4.38
N SER A 18 -12.37 22.50 4.99
CA SER A 18 -12.71 22.26 6.40
C SER A 18 -13.52 20.97 6.53
N HIS A 19 -13.35 20.23 7.63
CA HIS A 19 -14.03 18.96 7.92
C HIS A 19 -15.57 19.10 8.01
N GLN A 20 -16.11 20.32 8.01
CA GLN A 20 -17.54 20.61 8.13
C GLN A 20 -18.24 20.88 6.79
N ASP A 21 -17.48 21.00 5.68
CA ASP A 21 -18.02 21.35 4.37
C ASP A 21 -18.17 20.15 3.43
N ASN A 22 -17.94 18.92 3.90
CA ASN A 22 -18.14 17.73 3.09
C ASN A 22 -19.62 17.31 3.17
N PRO A 23 -20.41 17.39 2.07
CA PRO A 23 -21.76 16.84 2.09
C PRO A 23 -21.70 15.33 2.35
N PRO A 24 -22.62 14.76 3.15
CA PRO A 24 -22.70 13.32 3.30
C PRO A 24 -22.87 12.67 1.93
N TRP A 25 -22.12 11.60 1.70
CA TRP A 25 -22.10 10.83 0.45
C TRP A 25 -23.52 10.65 -0.10
N PRO A 26 -23.80 11.02 -1.36
CA PRO A 26 -25.11 10.77 -1.94
C PRO A 26 -25.23 9.28 -2.22
N GLU A 27 -25.82 8.53 -1.28
CA GLU A 27 -26.24 7.13 -1.48
C GLU A 27 -27.24 6.96 -2.66
N ALA A 28 -27.72 8.06 -3.25
CA ALA A 28 -28.81 8.09 -4.21
C ALA A 28 -28.41 8.22 -5.70
N GLU A 29 -27.14 8.39 -6.06
CA GLU A 29 -26.74 8.70 -7.45
C GLU A 29 -25.95 7.60 -8.17
N TRP A 30 -26.20 6.32 -7.83
CA TRP A 30 -25.61 5.18 -8.55
C TRP A 30 -26.71 4.28 -9.15
N PRO A 31 -27.37 4.68 -10.27
CA PRO A 31 -28.44 3.87 -10.85
C PRO A 31 -27.94 2.59 -11.52
N ALA A 32 -26.63 2.47 -11.78
CA ALA A 32 -26.06 1.40 -12.60
C ALA A 32 -25.61 0.13 -11.85
N LEU A 33 -25.74 0.09 -10.52
CA LEU A 33 -25.32 -1.05 -9.69
C LEU A 33 -26.46 -1.77 -8.96
N ARG A 34 -27.71 -1.34 -9.16
CA ARG A 34 -28.88 -1.95 -8.49
C ARG A 34 -29.71 -2.89 -9.35
N GLU A 35 -29.56 -2.84 -10.68
CA GLU A 35 -30.15 -3.83 -11.58
C GLU A 35 -29.09 -4.31 -12.56
N GLY A 36 -28.96 -5.63 -12.71
CA GLY A 36 -27.93 -6.32 -13.50
C GLY A 36 -27.98 -6.05 -15.00
N ALA A 37 -27.75 -4.80 -15.41
CA ALA A 37 -27.67 -4.38 -16.79
C ALA A 37 -26.26 -4.68 -17.33
N ARG A 38 -26.16 -5.76 -18.11
CA ARG A 38 -24.99 -6.08 -18.92
C ARG A 38 -24.82 -4.99 -19.98
N VAL A 39 -23.72 -4.24 -19.93
CA VAL A 39 -23.31 -3.38 -21.05
C VAL A 39 -22.89 -4.32 -22.20
N GLY A 40 -23.60 -4.23 -23.31
CA GLY A 40 -23.56 -5.21 -24.39
C GLY A 40 -22.19 -5.32 -25.05
N ALA A 41 -21.61 -6.51 -24.99
CA ALA A 41 -20.61 -6.97 -25.94
C ALA A 41 -21.32 -7.82 -27.00
N THR A 42 -21.37 -7.36 -28.24
CA THR A 42 -21.85 -8.15 -29.38
C THR A 42 -20.86 -9.30 -29.63
N PRO A 43 -21.29 -10.57 -29.69
CA PRO A 43 -20.38 -11.69 -29.90
C PRO A 43 -19.86 -11.73 -31.35
N PRO A 44 -18.57 -12.04 -31.59
CA PRO A 44 -18.05 -12.24 -32.94
C PRO A 44 -18.61 -13.53 -33.58
N PRO A 45 -18.80 -13.59 -34.91
CA PRO A 45 -19.33 -14.78 -35.57
C PRO A 45 -18.31 -15.92 -35.61
N GLY A 46 -18.73 -17.08 -35.08
CA GLY A 46 -18.36 -18.44 -35.49
C GLY A 46 -16.87 -18.80 -35.63
N ARG A 47 -16.29 -19.37 -34.57
CA ARG A 47 -15.10 -20.23 -34.68
C ARG A 47 -15.53 -21.70 -34.63
N PRO A 48 -15.05 -22.58 -35.53
CA PRO A 48 -15.47 -23.98 -35.54
C PRO A 48 -15.12 -24.69 -34.22
N LYS A 49 -16.02 -25.58 -33.79
CA LYS A 49 -15.88 -26.41 -32.59
C LYS A 49 -14.61 -27.26 -32.68
N ALA A 50 -13.59 -26.95 -31.89
CA ALA A 50 -12.57 -27.92 -31.53
C ALA A 50 -13.21 -28.87 -30.49
N GLY A 51 -13.31 -30.14 -30.84
CA GLY A 51 -14.08 -31.14 -30.11
C GLY A 51 -13.65 -31.35 -28.67
N CYS A 52 -14.64 -31.43 -27.79
CA CYS A 52 -14.53 -32.17 -26.54
C CYS A 52 -15.32 -33.47 -26.75
N ALA A 53 -14.67 -34.62 -26.56
CA ALA A 53 -15.31 -35.92 -26.59
C ALA A 53 -14.78 -36.76 -25.42
N PRO A 54 -15.58 -37.66 -24.82
CA PRO A 54 -17.00 -37.54 -24.48
C PRO A 54 -17.20 -37.51 -22.95
N LEU A 55 -18.28 -36.86 -22.51
CA LEU A 55 -18.85 -37.11 -21.18
C LEU A 55 -19.48 -38.51 -21.21
N GLY A 56 -18.89 -39.44 -20.47
CA GLY A 56 -19.42 -40.78 -20.26
C GLY A 56 -19.20 -41.23 -18.82
N GLY A 57 -20.28 -41.64 -18.14
CA GLY A 57 -20.23 -42.45 -16.91
C GLY A 57 -20.59 -41.72 -15.61
N SER A 58 -21.89 -41.72 -15.31
CA SER A 58 -22.52 -42.01 -14.01
C SER A 58 -21.65 -41.95 -12.74
N ASP A 59 -22.06 -41.08 -11.80
CA ASP A 59 -22.57 -41.45 -10.47
C ASP A 59 -22.26 -40.34 -9.47
N ARG A 60 -23.32 -39.74 -8.93
CA ARG A 60 -23.21 -38.94 -7.72
C ARG A 60 -22.89 -39.88 -6.56
N GLU A 61 -22.00 -39.39 -5.70
CA GLU A 61 -21.70 -39.82 -4.32
C GLU A 61 -20.41 -40.61 -4.11
N ALA A 62 -19.32 -39.86 -3.93
CA ALA A 62 -18.37 -40.14 -2.85
C ALA A 62 -18.31 -38.87 -2.00
N GLY A 63 -18.67 -38.98 -0.72
CA GLY A 63 -18.72 -37.88 0.22
C GLY A 63 -17.41 -37.08 0.26
N ALA A 64 -17.54 -35.81 0.61
CA ALA A 64 -16.50 -34.78 0.60
C ALA A 64 -15.30 -34.99 1.55
N TRP A 65 -14.96 -36.23 1.92
CA TRP A 65 -13.84 -36.57 2.80
C TRP A 65 -13.17 -37.88 2.29
N GLY A 66 -12.24 -37.76 1.34
CA GLY A 66 -11.51 -38.87 0.66
C GLY A 66 -10.55 -38.36 -0.44
N PRO A 67 -9.60 -39.17 -0.97
CA PRO A 67 -8.20 -38.79 -1.23
C PRO A 67 -7.92 -38.06 -2.56
N SER A 68 -8.68 -37.02 -2.89
CA SER A 68 -8.22 -36.01 -3.84
C SER A 68 -8.85 -34.65 -3.55
N THR A 69 -8.01 -33.71 -3.11
CA THR A 69 -8.40 -32.31 -3.03
C THR A 69 -8.61 -31.79 -4.46
N PRO A 70 -9.75 -31.14 -4.78
CA PRO A 70 -9.93 -30.54 -6.09
C PRO A 70 -8.82 -29.51 -6.37
N PRO A 71 -8.40 -29.35 -7.64
CA PRO A 71 -7.42 -28.33 -7.98
C PRO A 71 -7.97 -26.94 -7.68
N HIS A 72 -7.07 -25.99 -7.39
CA HIS A 72 -7.42 -24.59 -7.20
C HIS A 72 -8.20 -24.06 -8.41
N GLU A 73 -9.32 -23.37 -8.18
CA GLU A 73 -10.25 -22.91 -9.23
C GLU A 73 -9.53 -22.11 -10.33
N SER A 74 -8.64 -21.20 -9.94
CA SER A 74 -7.85 -20.37 -10.86
C SER A 74 -6.53 -21.00 -11.33
N ALA A 75 -6.24 -22.28 -11.02
CA ALA A 75 -4.95 -22.91 -11.35
C ALA A 75 -4.61 -22.81 -12.85
N HIS A 76 -5.61 -23.01 -13.71
CA HIS A 76 -5.46 -22.91 -15.16
C HIS A 76 -5.13 -21.47 -15.62
N LEU A 77 -5.64 -20.45 -14.93
CA LEU A 77 -5.34 -19.03 -15.19
C LEU A 77 -3.94 -18.63 -14.74
N HIS A 78 -3.46 -19.21 -13.63
CA HIS A 78 -2.10 -18.98 -13.14
C HIS A 78 -1.06 -19.50 -14.15
N VAL A 79 -1.26 -20.71 -14.68
CA VAL A 79 -0.30 -21.31 -15.64
C VAL A 79 -0.41 -20.73 -17.05
N SER A 80 -1.56 -20.15 -17.40
CA SER A 80 -1.74 -19.46 -18.69
C SER A 80 -1.35 -17.98 -18.65
N GLY A 81 -1.06 -17.41 -17.47
CA GLY A 81 -0.79 -15.98 -17.30
C GLY A 81 -2.03 -15.10 -17.49
N GLN A 82 -3.23 -15.65 -17.34
CA GLN A 82 -4.50 -14.93 -17.52
C GLN A 82 -5.14 -14.50 -16.21
N ALA A 83 -4.59 -14.89 -15.06
CA ALA A 83 -5.03 -14.39 -13.79
C ALA A 83 -4.56 -12.94 -13.63
N THR A 84 -5.50 -12.00 -13.55
CA THR A 84 -5.21 -10.57 -13.38
C THR A 84 -4.84 -10.27 -11.93
N TYR A 85 -3.64 -9.74 -11.72
CA TYR A 85 -3.19 -9.15 -10.48
C TYR A 85 -3.30 -7.61 -10.53
N THR A 86 -3.10 -6.94 -9.41
CA THR A 86 -3.29 -5.49 -9.29
C THR A 86 -2.47 -4.68 -10.30
N ASP A 87 -1.23 -5.10 -10.58
CA ASP A 87 -0.32 -4.39 -11.51
C ASP A 87 -0.56 -4.77 -12.98
N ASP A 88 -1.41 -5.77 -13.25
CA ASP A 88 -1.83 -6.13 -14.62
C ASP A 88 -3.00 -5.27 -15.12
N ALA A 89 -3.61 -4.50 -14.22
CA ALA A 89 -4.70 -3.61 -14.57
C ALA A 89 -4.21 -2.50 -15.52
N PRO A 90 -4.99 -2.14 -16.56
CA PRO A 90 -4.58 -1.12 -17.51
C PRO A 90 -4.42 0.24 -16.83
N GLU A 91 -3.29 0.89 -17.08
CA GLU A 91 -3.02 2.24 -16.56
C GLU A 91 -4.01 3.26 -17.19
N LEU A 92 -4.72 3.98 -16.33
CA LEU A 92 -5.59 5.07 -16.77
C LEU A 92 -4.78 6.29 -17.19
N HIS A 93 -5.30 7.07 -18.13
CA HIS A 93 -4.64 8.30 -18.54
C HIS A 93 -4.49 9.27 -17.35
N GLY A 94 -3.27 9.79 -17.16
CA GLY A 94 -2.95 10.69 -16.05
C GLY A 94 -2.64 10.00 -14.73
N THR A 95 -2.51 8.66 -14.71
CA THR A 95 -2.03 7.93 -13.53
C THR A 95 -0.66 8.45 -13.10
N LEU A 96 -0.53 8.75 -11.80
CA LEU A 96 0.73 9.13 -11.17
C LEU A 96 1.28 7.93 -10.42
N HIS A 97 2.60 7.89 -10.27
CA HIS A 97 3.29 6.81 -9.59
C HIS A 97 3.96 7.33 -8.33
N ALA A 98 3.84 6.55 -7.26
CA ALA A 98 4.32 6.91 -5.96
C ALA A 98 5.51 6.02 -5.56
N ALA A 99 6.52 6.59 -4.91
CA ALA A 99 7.66 5.87 -4.38
C ALA A 99 8.07 6.42 -3.01
N LEU A 100 8.39 5.52 -2.08
CA LEU A 100 8.73 5.86 -0.71
C LEU A 100 10.23 6.14 -0.57
N GLY A 101 10.55 7.26 0.09
CA GLY A 101 11.88 7.54 0.60
C GLY A 101 12.09 6.82 1.92
N LEU A 102 13.06 5.91 1.97
CA LEU A 102 13.27 5.02 3.10
C LEU A 102 14.48 5.44 3.96
N SER A 103 14.35 5.26 5.27
CA SER A 103 15.46 5.43 6.22
C SER A 103 16.58 4.42 5.97
N SER A 104 17.83 4.86 6.04
CA SER A 104 19.00 3.98 6.05
C SER A 104 19.50 3.62 7.46
N LEU A 105 18.87 4.17 8.51
CA LEU A 105 19.30 3.99 9.90
C LEU A 105 18.47 2.93 10.60
N ALA A 106 19.13 2.07 11.38
CA ALA A 106 18.45 1.09 12.23
C ALA A 106 17.75 1.75 13.42
N HIS A 107 18.36 2.77 14.02
CA HIS A 107 17.72 3.63 15.01
C HIS A 107 18.28 5.03 14.89
N GLY A 108 17.43 6.04 15.04
CA GLY A 108 17.86 7.42 14.93
C GLY A 108 16.78 8.44 15.22
N LYS A 109 17.17 9.71 15.28
CA LYS A 109 16.28 10.85 15.37
C LYS A 109 16.24 11.57 14.02
N LEU A 110 15.05 11.71 13.45
CA LEU A 110 14.82 12.50 12.25
C LEU A 110 14.90 13.98 12.60
N LEU A 111 15.82 14.70 11.98
CA LEU A 111 16.00 16.15 12.17
C LEU A 111 15.24 16.95 11.11
N GLY A 112 15.20 16.44 9.88
CA GLY A 112 14.57 17.13 8.76
C GLY A 112 14.72 16.38 7.44
N ILE A 113 14.07 16.93 6.41
CA ILE A 113 14.09 16.41 5.05
C ILE A 113 14.25 17.59 4.09
N ASP A 114 15.20 17.53 3.16
CA ASP A 114 15.33 18.51 2.08
C ASP A 114 14.26 18.28 1.00
N LEU A 115 13.06 18.81 1.27
CA LEU A 115 11.92 18.72 0.36
C LEU A 115 12.12 19.55 -0.92
N ALA A 116 12.93 20.61 -0.88
CA ALA A 116 13.18 21.45 -2.04
C ALA A 116 13.94 20.67 -3.11
N ARG A 117 14.95 19.89 -2.70
CA ARG A 117 15.72 19.02 -3.60
C ARG A 117 14.88 17.92 -4.24
N LEU A 118 13.91 17.37 -3.50
CA LEU A 118 12.97 16.37 -4.02
C LEU A 118 11.99 16.97 -5.02
N ARG A 119 11.41 18.14 -4.70
CA ARG A 119 10.47 18.85 -5.58
C ARG A 119 11.13 19.36 -6.86
N ALA A 120 12.43 19.63 -6.84
CA ALA A 120 13.19 20.02 -8.01
C ALA A 120 13.49 18.85 -8.99
N GLN A 121 13.20 17.60 -8.62
CA GLN A 121 13.47 16.46 -9.51
C GLN A 121 12.52 16.45 -10.72
N PRO A 122 13.01 16.08 -11.92
CA PRO A 122 12.19 16.05 -13.12
C PRO A 122 10.96 15.14 -12.98
N GLY A 123 9.77 15.67 -13.30
CA GLY A 123 8.51 14.93 -13.32
C GLY A 123 7.94 14.60 -11.94
N VAL A 124 8.53 15.10 -10.84
CA VAL A 124 7.89 15.07 -9.52
C VAL A 124 6.73 16.06 -9.50
N VAL A 125 5.57 15.57 -9.09
CA VAL A 125 4.32 16.33 -8.98
C VAL A 125 4.10 16.78 -7.53
N ALA A 126 4.34 15.88 -6.58
CA ALA A 126 4.16 16.15 -5.16
C ALA A 126 5.13 15.34 -4.30
N VAL A 127 5.40 15.85 -3.09
CA VAL A 127 6.16 15.17 -2.06
C VAL A 127 5.41 15.34 -0.75
N PHE A 128 5.11 14.23 -0.09
CA PHE A 128 4.36 14.17 1.16
C PHE A 128 5.23 13.65 2.29
N THR A 129 5.00 14.19 3.48
CA THR A 129 5.65 13.85 4.75
C THR A 129 4.58 13.51 5.79
N ALA A 130 5.00 13.11 6.98
CA ALA A 130 4.08 12.86 8.09
C ALA A 130 3.14 14.06 8.39
N ALA A 131 3.61 15.29 8.17
CA ALA A 131 2.83 16.51 8.39
C ALA A 131 1.69 16.72 7.37
N ASP A 132 1.74 16.04 6.22
CA ASP A 132 0.73 16.16 5.17
C ASP A 132 -0.42 15.14 5.34
N ILE A 133 -0.35 14.28 6.36
CA ILE A 133 -1.38 13.29 6.65
C ILE A 133 -2.52 13.99 7.41
N PRO A 134 -3.75 14.07 6.86
CA PRO A 134 -4.84 14.84 7.46
C PRO A 134 -5.44 14.21 8.72
N ALA A 135 -5.16 12.93 8.95
CA ALA A 135 -5.66 12.14 10.07
C ALA A 135 -4.49 11.64 10.94
N THR A 136 -4.79 10.77 11.90
CA THR A 136 -3.78 10.12 12.71
C THR A 136 -2.78 9.38 11.83
N ASN A 137 -1.49 9.70 11.98
CA ASN A 137 -0.38 9.03 11.31
C ASN A 137 -0.06 7.71 12.02
N ASP A 138 -0.96 6.73 11.88
CA ASP A 138 -0.85 5.39 12.48
C ASP A 138 -1.44 4.34 11.55
N CYS A 139 -0.75 3.21 11.38
CA CYS A 139 -1.19 2.03 10.63
C CYS A 139 -1.11 0.74 11.45
N GLY A 140 -0.94 0.83 12.77
CA GLY A 140 -0.84 -0.32 13.65
C GLY A 140 -2.21 -1.00 13.83
N PRO A 141 -2.37 -2.28 13.46
CA PRO A 141 -3.69 -2.94 13.48
C PRO A 141 -4.14 -3.38 14.88
N VAL A 142 -3.19 -3.57 15.80
CA VAL A 142 -3.43 -4.11 17.16
C VAL A 142 -2.95 -3.12 18.22
N VAL A 143 -1.73 -2.63 18.06
CA VAL A 143 -1.14 -1.57 18.89
C VAL A 143 -0.96 -0.36 17.97
N HIS A 144 -1.42 0.81 18.41
CA HIS A 144 -1.29 2.07 17.68
C HIS A 144 0.08 2.70 17.93
N ASP A 145 1.14 1.98 17.52
CA ASP A 145 2.51 2.42 17.70
C ASP A 145 3.30 2.50 16.38
N ASP A 146 2.70 2.19 15.24
CA ASP A 146 3.37 2.16 13.93
C ASP A 146 2.91 3.32 13.03
N PRO A 147 3.74 4.36 12.82
CA PRO A 147 3.39 5.47 11.95
C PRO A 147 3.48 5.10 10.46
N ILE A 148 2.59 5.66 9.63
CA ILE A 148 2.58 5.48 8.17
C ILE A 148 3.86 6.06 7.56
N LEU A 149 4.19 7.30 7.94
CA LEU A 149 5.45 7.97 7.61
C LEU A 149 6.15 8.35 8.91
N ALA A 150 7.46 8.10 9.01
CA ALA A 150 8.22 8.37 10.22
C ALA A 150 8.15 9.85 10.62
N ASP A 151 7.77 10.09 11.88
CA ASP A 151 7.76 11.40 12.49
C ASP A 151 8.69 11.41 13.71
N GLY A 152 9.73 12.25 13.67
CA GLY A 152 10.71 12.45 14.74
C GLY A 152 11.67 11.28 15.02
N THR A 153 11.23 10.03 15.04
CA THR A 153 12.05 8.86 15.41
C THR A 153 12.10 7.81 14.30
N LEU A 154 13.30 7.36 13.98
CA LEU A 154 13.57 6.26 13.06
C LEU A 154 13.83 4.99 13.87
N ARG A 155 13.11 3.92 13.56
CA ARG A 155 13.04 2.69 14.36
C ARG A 155 13.64 1.47 13.65
N PHE A 156 13.79 1.50 12.32
CA PHE A 156 14.40 0.41 11.56
C PHE A 156 14.90 0.89 10.18
N VAL A 157 15.80 0.09 9.59
CA VAL A 157 16.27 0.30 8.22
C VAL A 157 15.14 -0.03 7.26
N GLY A 158 14.86 0.88 6.33
CA GLY A 158 13.75 0.74 5.38
C GLY A 158 12.45 1.39 5.85
N GLN A 159 12.44 2.06 7.01
CA GLN A 159 11.24 2.76 7.47
C GLN A 159 10.85 3.89 6.50
N PRO A 160 9.59 3.98 6.05
CA PRO A 160 9.13 5.08 5.20
C PRO A 160 9.22 6.42 5.92
N VAL A 161 9.82 7.44 5.29
CA VAL A 161 9.99 8.79 5.85
C VAL A 161 9.19 9.83 5.06
N PHE A 162 9.17 9.70 3.73
CA PHE A 162 8.41 10.56 2.84
C PHE A 162 7.91 9.78 1.63
N LEU A 163 6.90 10.31 0.94
CA LEU A 163 6.37 9.78 -0.31
C LEU A 163 6.59 10.78 -1.44
N VAL A 164 7.15 10.32 -2.56
CA VAL A 164 7.26 11.11 -3.80
C VAL A 164 6.24 10.61 -4.80
N VAL A 165 5.50 11.53 -5.41
CA VAL A 165 4.57 11.26 -6.50
C VAL A 165 5.09 11.90 -7.77
N ALA A 166 5.21 11.12 -8.84
CA ALA A 166 5.74 11.56 -10.13
C ALA A 166 4.91 11.05 -11.31
N THR A 167 5.16 11.61 -12.50
CA THR A 167 4.44 11.25 -13.74
C THR A 167 4.78 9.88 -14.29
N THR A 168 5.88 9.26 -13.85
CA THR A 168 6.25 7.89 -14.22
C THR A 168 6.86 7.15 -13.03
N GLN A 169 6.71 5.82 -13.01
CA GLN A 169 7.29 4.96 -11.97
C GLN A 169 8.82 5.15 -11.85
N THR A 170 9.51 5.29 -12.98
CA THR A 170 10.98 5.45 -12.99
C THR A 170 11.41 6.77 -12.34
N LEU A 171 10.70 7.86 -12.60
CA LEU A 171 11.01 9.17 -12.01
C LEU A 171 10.73 9.18 -10.51
N ALA A 172 9.60 8.60 -10.07
CA ALA A 172 9.29 8.46 -8.65
C ALA A 172 10.40 7.69 -7.92
N ARG A 173 10.83 6.54 -8.47
CA ARG A 173 11.91 5.72 -7.89
C ARG A 173 13.26 6.44 -7.85
N ARG A 174 13.60 7.20 -8.90
CA ARG A 174 14.85 7.99 -8.94
C ARG A 174 14.85 9.08 -7.87
N ALA A 175 13.75 9.79 -7.71
CA ALA A 175 13.62 10.82 -6.67
C ALA A 175 13.66 10.19 -5.25
N ALA A 176 12.96 9.08 -5.04
CA ALA A 176 12.98 8.35 -3.77
C ALA A 176 14.37 7.78 -3.42
N ALA A 177 15.18 7.39 -4.43
CA ALA A 177 16.54 6.91 -4.21
C ALA A 177 17.48 7.97 -3.60
N LEU A 178 17.14 9.27 -3.69
CA LEU A 178 17.87 10.35 -3.03
C LEU A 178 17.67 10.39 -1.52
N ALA A 179 16.85 9.50 -0.94
CA ALA A 179 16.52 9.44 0.48
C ALA A 179 17.74 9.60 1.40
N ARG A 180 18.85 8.91 1.13
CA ARG A 180 20.08 9.00 1.95
C ARG A 180 20.70 10.40 1.98
N GLU A 181 20.50 11.19 0.94
CA GLU A 181 21.09 12.51 0.81
C GLU A 181 20.17 13.63 1.31
N VAL A 182 18.85 13.40 1.28
CA VAL A 182 17.85 14.40 1.68
C VAL A 182 17.38 14.22 3.12
N ILE A 183 17.47 13.02 3.68
CA ILE A 183 17.10 12.74 5.07
C ILE A 183 18.25 13.18 5.98
N GLN A 184 17.96 14.11 6.86
CA GLN A 184 18.87 14.58 7.90
C GLN A 184 18.46 13.88 9.19
N ALA A 185 19.32 13.00 9.70
CA ALA A 185 19.03 12.24 10.91
C ALA A 185 20.31 11.92 11.70
N ASP A 186 20.16 11.88 13.02
CA ASP A 186 21.22 11.45 13.94
C ASP A 186 21.03 9.98 14.27
N ALA A 187 22.10 9.17 14.10
CA ALA A 187 22.06 7.76 14.47
C ALA A 187 22.06 7.60 15.99
N LEU A 188 21.22 6.69 16.48
CA LEU A 188 21.13 6.32 17.89
C LEU A 188 21.52 4.84 18.07
N PRO A 189 21.95 4.42 19.28
CA PRO A 189 22.26 3.02 19.55
C PRO A 189 21.07 2.11 19.28
N ALA A 190 21.21 1.19 18.33
CA ALA A 190 20.15 0.25 17.97
C ALA A 190 20.31 -1.07 18.74
N VAL A 191 19.19 -1.67 19.13
CA VAL A 191 19.12 -3.03 19.68
C VAL A 191 18.79 -3.99 18.54
N LEU A 192 19.73 -4.86 18.16
CA LEU A 192 19.61 -5.64 16.92
C LEU A 192 19.37 -7.13 17.18
N THR A 193 19.60 -7.60 18.41
CA THR A 193 19.43 -9.01 18.75
C THR A 193 18.39 -9.20 19.85
N ALA A 194 17.69 -10.34 19.78
CA ALA A 194 16.72 -10.72 20.81
C ALA A 194 17.36 -10.87 22.20
N ARG A 195 18.64 -11.26 22.29
CA ARG A 195 19.36 -11.38 23.57
C ARG A 195 19.65 -10.02 24.19
N GLU A 196 20.07 -9.04 23.39
CA GLU A 196 20.26 -7.67 23.86
C GLU A 196 18.94 -7.05 24.31
N ALA A 197 17.86 -7.22 23.53
CA ALA A 197 16.52 -6.76 23.89
C ALA A 197 16.05 -7.38 25.21
N HIS A 198 16.22 -8.69 25.37
CA HIS A 198 15.90 -9.40 26.61
C HIS A 198 16.72 -8.88 27.81
N ALA A 199 18.03 -8.69 27.64
CA ALA A 199 18.90 -8.14 28.68
C ALA A 199 18.49 -6.71 29.10
N GLN A 200 17.87 -5.95 28.20
CA GLN A 200 17.34 -4.60 28.45
C GLN A 200 15.86 -4.60 28.87
N GLY A 201 15.21 -5.77 28.95
CA GLY A 201 13.78 -5.88 29.26
C GLY A 201 12.86 -5.26 28.21
N GLN A 202 13.31 -5.12 26.97
CA GLN A 202 12.53 -4.58 25.86
C GLN A 202 11.73 -5.69 25.17
N TYR A 203 10.41 -5.65 25.29
CA TYR A 203 9.50 -6.61 24.68
C TYR A 203 8.41 -5.89 23.90
N VAL A 204 7.95 -6.51 22.80
CA VAL A 204 6.82 -6.00 22.01
C VAL A 204 5.50 -6.23 22.74
N LEU A 205 5.35 -7.38 23.39
CA LEU A 205 4.18 -7.77 24.18
C LEU A 205 4.60 -8.33 25.53
N PRO A 206 3.73 -8.28 26.56
CA PRO A 206 3.99 -8.95 27.82
C PRO A 206 4.28 -10.46 27.63
N PRO A 207 5.22 -11.05 28.39
CA PRO A 207 5.52 -12.47 28.29
C PRO A 207 4.29 -13.35 28.53
N MET A 208 4.00 -14.24 27.59
CA MET A 208 2.95 -15.24 27.74
C MET A 208 3.50 -16.49 28.41
N HIS A 209 2.87 -16.91 29.50
CA HIS A 209 3.21 -18.13 30.22
C HIS A 209 2.12 -19.16 30.00
N LEU A 210 2.49 -20.32 29.43
CA LEU A 210 1.62 -21.48 29.34
C LEU A 210 2.13 -22.54 30.31
N THR A 211 1.40 -22.76 31.39
CA THR A 211 1.68 -23.83 32.35
C THR A 211 0.79 -25.03 32.05
N ARG A 212 1.40 -26.21 32.02
CA ARG A 212 0.66 -27.47 32.00
C ARG A 212 0.77 -28.09 33.38
N GLU A 213 -0.38 -28.26 34.04
CA GLU A 213 -0.45 -29.00 35.29
C GLU A 213 -0.54 -30.51 35.01
N THR A 214 0.14 -31.31 35.82
CA THR A 214 0.14 -32.78 35.70
C THR A 214 -0.93 -33.43 36.59
N ALA A 215 -1.50 -32.69 37.56
CA ALA A 215 -2.63 -33.09 38.39
C ALA A 215 -3.53 -31.87 38.69
N PRO A 216 -4.87 -32.02 38.71
CA PRO A 216 -5.77 -30.90 38.97
C PRO A 216 -5.78 -30.50 40.46
N GLY A 217 -5.47 -29.24 40.76
CA GLY A 217 -5.97 -28.56 41.96
C GLY A 217 -5.08 -28.47 43.22
N GLU A 218 -3.77 -28.28 43.10
CA GLU A 218 -2.95 -27.82 44.24
C GLU A 218 -2.27 -26.47 43.92
N LEU A 219 -2.87 -25.40 44.42
CA LEU A 219 -2.26 -24.07 44.64
C LEU A 219 -2.37 -23.72 46.12
#